data_AF-A0A7X4AVN3-F1
#
_entry.id   AF-A0A7X4AVN3-F1
#
_cell.length_a   1.000
_cell.length_b   1.000
_cell.length_c   1.000
_cell.angle_alpha   90.00
_cell.angle_beta   90.00
_cell.angle_gamma   90.00
#
_symmetry.space_group_name_H-M   'P 1'
#
loop_
_entity.id
_entity.type
_entity.pdbx_description
1 polymer ?
#
loop_
_entity_poly.entity_id
_entity_poly.type
_entity_poly.pdbx_seq_one_letter_code
_entity_poly.pdbx_strand_id
1 'polypeptide(L)'
;MSPAGVFLRSIVALLLGVMAFLALGYAFVAMGVRDTLRSPEPLLNALKKHDAYNRVYDEGIVSEQFEGALRGLVGGFSIEPETEAWLLKEILPPSELKTASEEDVTSVIAFLNNETDTFEVSIDLSPAIPRIKPAVFSLLDERIDRAQPITVTGEEDLLRSVEALVRNIAAGTFPETVPALDRYPPNWVINAFVQSTELLPDEEARQTAKANLARDALSIVNALESGDTNTALKLAARAVADPVIEESIDKLREDLDDSGRYSAVDKIAESVGSRHETLERFRFARTVLRLLVGAFSIVATIVFVAAVAGIAGVFYPYPKQMARWPGITLVVCGVIFIVVGLSISSFVGVWESLWCPFVEVPSCNLTIDVAGELLHDAANGMTLWSIAVTAVGIFAIFAARFLPAEHLRGTQLPTAASGPSND
;
A
#
# COMPACT_ATOMS: atom_id res chain seq x y z
N MET A 1 6.63 23.31 -57.26
CA MET A 1 6.37 22.14 -56.40
C MET A 1 5.04 21.54 -56.78
N SER A 2 4.95 20.22 -57.04
CA SER A 2 3.65 19.58 -57.28
C SER A 2 2.86 19.52 -55.96
N PRO A 3 1.52 19.70 -55.99
CA PRO A 3 0.68 19.64 -54.78
C PRO A 3 0.81 18.29 -54.04
N ALA A 4 1.08 17.21 -54.77
CA ALA A 4 1.33 15.88 -54.20
C ALA A 4 2.59 15.82 -53.30
N GLY A 5 3.67 16.55 -53.66
CA GLY A 5 4.90 16.57 -52.87
C GLY A 5 4.78 17.37 -51.56
N VAL A 6 3.91 18.37 -51.51
CA VAL A 6 3.61 19.13 -50.29
C VAL A 6 2.77 18.29 -49.33
N PHE A 7 1.74 17.62 -49.86
CA PHE A 7 0.86 16.76 -49.08
C PHE A 7 1.62 15.59 -48.41
N LEU A 8 2.52 14.93 -49.15
CA LEU A 8 3.33 13.84 -48.61
C LEU A 8 4.26 14.30 -47.47
N ARG A 9 4.91 15.46 -47.62
CA ARG A 9 5.78 16.03 -46.57
C ARG A 9 5.00 16.36 -45.29
N SER A 10 3.78 16.87 -45.42
CA SER A 10 2.90 17.14 -44.27
C SER A 10 2.49 15.86 -43.53
N ILE A 11 2.19 14.77 -44.25
CA ILE A 11 1.87 13.48 -43.63
C ILE A 11 3.07 12.92 -42.85
N VAL A 12 4.27 12.94 -43.45
CA VAL A 12 5.49 12.45 -42.80
C VAL A 12 5.81 13.30 -41.57
N ALA A 13 5.69 14.62 -41.65
CA ALA A 13 5.90 15.52 -40.52
C ALA A 13 4.88 15.26 -39.38
N LEU A 14 3.63 14.93 -39.70
CA LEU A 14 2.60 14.59 -38.72
C LEU A 14 2.92 13.27 -38.01
N LEU A 15 3.31 12.22 -38.75
CA LEU A 15 3.70 10.93 -38.16
C LEU A 15 4.92 11.09 -37.22
N LEU A 16 5.92 11.86 -37.65
CA LEU A 16 7.07 12.19 -36.80
C LEU A 16 6.66 13.02 -35.58
N GLY A 17 5.69 13.93 -35.72
CA GLY A 17 5.14 14.70 -34.62
C GLY A 17 4.45 13.83 -33.56
N VAL A 18 3.63 12.86 -33.99
CA VAL A 18 2.99 11.88 -33.09
C VAL A 18 4.03 11.01 -32.39
N MET A 19 5.05 10.54 -33.13
CA MET A 19 6.15 9.77 -32.55
C MET A 19 6.93 10.57 -31.51
N ALA A 20 7.23 11.84 -31.80
CA ALA A 20 7.87 12.75 -30.85
C ALA A 20 7.00 12.95 -29.60
N PHE A 21 5.69 13.14 -29.77
CA PHE A 21 4.76 13.29 -28.65
C PHE A 21 4.75 12.06 -27.72
N LEU A 22 4.61 10.86 -28.28
CA LEU A 22 4.61 9.61 -27.50
C LEU A 22 5.95 9.36 -26.80
N ALA A 23 7.06 9.62 -27.50
CA ALA A 23 8.40 9.46 -26.95
C ALA A 23 8.67 10.45 -25.80
N LEU A 24 8.20 11.70 -25.93
CA LEU A 24 8.28 12.69 -24.87
C LEU A 24 7.42 12.31 -23.66
N GLY A 25 6.18 11.86 -23.90
CA GLY A 25 5.28 11.42 -22.83
C GLY A 25 5.84 10.24 -22.05
N TYR A 26 6.41 9.25 -22.74
CA TYR A 26 7.12 8.15 -22.11
C TYR A 26 8.30 8.63 -21.25
N ALA A 27 9.12 9.55 -21.78
CA ALA A 27 10.25 10.09 -21.05
C ALA A 27 9.83 10.81 -19.77
N PHE A 28 8.71 11.54 -19.77
CA PHE A 28 8.16 12.19 -18.59
C PHE A 28 7.65 11.19 -17.55
N VAL A 29 6.88 10.17 -17.95
CA VAL A 29 6.42 9.13 -17.03
C VAL A 29 7.62 8.39 -16.41
N ALA A 30 8.58 8.00 -17.24
CA ALA A 30 9.80 7.35 -16.77
C ALA A 30 10.58 8.24 -15.79
N MET A 31 10.71 9.55 -16.07
CA MET A 31 11.39 10.49 -15.17
C MET A 31 10.67 10.63 -13.83
N GLY A 32 9.34 10.79 -13.83
CA GLY A 32 8.56 10.89 -12.60
C GLY A 32 8.69 9.64 -11.74
N VAL A 33 8.53 8.45 -12.33
CA VAL A 33 8.76 7.18 -11.63
C VAL A 33 10.19 7.08 -11.11
N ARG A 34 11.19 7.51 -11.89
CA ARG A 34 12.60 7.50 -11.46
C ARG A 34 12.84 8.37 -10.24
N ASP A 35 12.25 9.56 -10.21
CA ASP A 35 12.41 10.51 -9.11
C ASP A 35 11.71 10.00 -7.85
N THR A 36 10.51 9.43 -7.99
CA THR A 36 9.80 8.75 -6.88
C THR A 36 10.58 7.56 -6.33
N LEU A 37 11.19 6.75 -7.20
CA LEU A 37 11.95 5.57 -6.78
C LEU A 37 13.33 5.91 -6.21
N ARG A 38 13.81 7.14 -6.36
CA ARG A 38 15.16 7.52 -5.94
C ARG A 38 15.31 7.63 -4.41
N SER A 39 14.23 7.93 -3.71
CA SER A 39 14.20 8.02 -2.25
C SER A 39 12.85 7.52 -1.72
N PRO A 40 12.79 7.06 -0.46
CA PRO A 40 11.53 6.64 0.15
C PRO A 40 10.61 7.83 0.48
N GLU A 41 11.15 9.04 0.59
CA GLU A 41 10.44 10.23 1.09
C GLU A 41 9.10 10.54 0.39
N PRO A 42 8.96 10.44 -0.95
CA PRO A 42 7.68 10.73 -1.60
C PRO A 42 6.57 9.77 -1.14
N LEU A 43 6.88 8.47 -1.02
CA LEU A 43 5.93 7.46 -0.56
C LEU A 43 5.60 7.66 0.93
N LEU A 44 6.62 7.92 1.77
CA LEU A 44 6.40 8.15 3.20
C LEU A 44 5.56 9.41 3.47
N ASN A 45 5.79 10.48 2.70
CA ASN A 45 4.99 11.69 2.80
C ASN A 45 3.54 11.46 2.38
N ALA A 46 3.31 10.69 1.31
CA ALA A 46 1.96 10.32 0.88
C ALA A 46 1.22 9.48 1.94
N LEU A 47 1.88 8.45 2.49
CA LEU A 47 1.31 7.63 3.57
C LEU A 47 0.96 8.47 4.81
N LYS A 48 1.85 9.39 5.20
CA LYS A 48 1.62 10.30 6.33
C LYS A 48 0.49 11.29 6.06
N LYS A 49 0.41 11.84 4.84
CA LYS A 49 -0.60 12.84 4.46
C LYS A 49 -2.02 12.27 4.53
N HIS A 50 -2.18 10.99 4.19
CA HIS A 50 -3.45 10.30 4.18
C HIS A 50 -3.72 9.44 5.42
N ASP A 51 -2.95 9.66 6.50
CA ASP A 51 -3.08 8.97 7.78
C ASP A 51 -3.16 7.44 7.65
N ALA A 52 -2.37 6.89 6.71
CA ALA A 52 -2.45 5.50 6.28
C ALA A 52 -2.38 4.52 7.45
N TYR A 53 -1.52 4.80 8.44
CA TYR A 53 -1.29 3.93 9.57
C TYR A 53 -2.49 3.80 10.50
N ASN A 54 -3.29 4.86 10.68
CA ASN A 54 -4.54 4.78 11.46
C ASN A 54 -5.64 4.11 10.66
N ARG A 55 -5.73 4.40 9.36
CA ARG A 55 -6.73 3.84 8.46
C ARG A 55 -6.64 2.32 8.35
N VAL A 56 -5.45 1.73 8.45
CA VAL A 56 -5.30 0.26 8.50
C VAL A 56 -6.17 -0.37 9.58
N TYR A 57 -6.25 0.26 10.75
CA TYR A 57 -7.10 -0.22 11.86
C TYR A 57 -8.55 0.23 11.68
N ASP A 58 -8.79 1.51 11.37
CA ASP A 58 -10.14 2.09 11.37
C ASP A 58 -11.01 1.62 10.20
N GLU A 59 -10.38 1.27 9.07
CA GLU A 59 -11.05 0.79 7.87
C GLU A 59 -10.88 -0.72 7.67
N GLY A 60 -10.17 -1.41 8.58
CA GLY A 60 -9.94 -2.86 8.51
C GLY A 60 -9.14 -3.27 7.26
N ILE A 61 -8.13 -2.49 6.88
CA ILE A 61 -7.36 -2.69 5.65
C ILE A 61 -6.29 -3.77 5.89
N VAL A 62 -6.72 -5.03 5.95
CA VAL A 62 -5.80 -6.16 6.13
C VAL A 62 -6.16 -7.26 5.13
N SER A 63 -5.16 -7.77 4.41
CA SER A 63 -5.41 -8.84 3.44
C SER A 63 -5.58 -10.19 4.13
N GLU A 64 -6.31 -11.10 3.48
CA GLU A 64 -6.58 -12.47 3.96
C GLU A 64 -5.31 -13.21 4.43
N GLN A 65 -4.14 -12.91 3.85
CA GLN A 65 -2.87 -13.55 4.20
C GLN A 65 -2.38 -13.22 5.63
N PHE A 66 -2.88 -12.14 6.25
CA PHE A 66 -2.49 -11.71 7.58
C PHE A 66 -3.56 -12.00 8.65
N GLU A 67 -4.71 -12.59 8.30
CA GLU A 67 -5.77 -12.90 9.25
C GLU A 67 -5.30 -13.82 10.39
N GLY A 68 -4.41 -14.76 10.10
CA GLY A 68 -3.82 -15.63 11.11
C GLY A 68 -3.03 -14.84 12.16
N ALA A 69 -2.23 -13.87 11.71
CA ALA A 69 -1.46 -13.00 12.59
C ALA A 69 -2.37 -12.10 13.43
N LEU A 70 -3.40 -11.49 12.82
CA LEU A 70 -4.39 -10.70 13.54
C LEU A 70 -5.10 -11.52 14.61
N ARG A 71 -5.54 -12.74 14.27
CA ARG A 71 -6.20 -13.65 15.22
C ARG A 71 -5.28 -14.00 16.39
N GLY A 72 -4.00 -14.24 16.13
CA GLY A 72 -2.98 -14.44 17.16
C GLY A 72 -2.80 -13.21 18.06
N LEU A 73 -2.75 -12.01 17.46
CA LEU A 73 -2.63 -10.74 18.18
C LEU A 73 -3.83 -10.48 19.10
N VAL A 74 -5.05 -10.88 18.73
CA VAL A 74 -6.23 -10.76 19.61
C VAL A 74 -6.43 -11.94 20.56
N GLY A 75 -5.41 -12.79 20.73
CA GLY A 75 -5.42 -13.92 21.67
C GLY A 75 -6.38 -15.05 21.27
N GLY A 76 -6.69 -15.18 19.98
CA GLY A 76 -7.56 -16.23 19.45
C GLY A 76 -9.06 -15.95 19.60
N PHE A 77 -9.44 -14.78 20.12
CA PHE A 77 -10.84 -14.42 20.29
C PHE A 77 -11.46 -13.87 19.00
N SER A 78 -12.72 -14.21 18.75
CA SER A 78 -13.57 -13.57 17.74
C SER A 78 -14.18 -12.32 18.35
N ILE A 79 -13.90 -11.17 17.72
CA ILE A 79 -14.20 -9.85 18.24
C ILE A 79 -14.92 -9.05 17.15
N GLU A 80 -15.80 -8.14 17.55
CA GLU A 80 -16.41 -7.18 16.63
C GLU A 80 -15.34 -6.22 16.06
N PRO A 81 -15.43 -5.82 14.78
CA PRO A 81 -14.38 -5.03 14.11
C PRO A 81 -13.96 -3.76 14.86
N GLU A 82 -14.90 -3.05 15.49
CA GLU A 82 -14.59 -1.84 16.26
C GLU A 82 -13.74 -2.12 17.50
N THR A 83 -14.04 -3.22 18.21
CA THR A 83 -13.29 -3.63 19.39
C THR A 83 -11.95 -4.26 19.00
N GLU A 84 -11.91 -4.99 17.88
CA GLU A 84 -10.67 -5.51 17.29
C GLU A 84 -9.71 -4.37 16.94
N ALA A 85 -10.18 -3.34 16.23
CA ALA A 85 -9.35 -2.18 15.89
C ALA A 85 -8.77 -1.49 17.15
N TRP A 86 -9.59 -1.32 18.20
CA TRP A 86 -9.12 -0.77 19.47
C TRP A 86 -8.06 -1.66 20.13
N LEU A 87 -8.30 -2.98 20.20
CA LEU A 87 -7.37 -3.93 20.83
C LEU A 87 -6.05 -4.02 20.06
N LEU A 88 -6.11 -4.03 18.73
CA LEU A 88 -4.93 -4.02 17.88
C LEU A 88 -4.11 -2.75 18.05
N LYS A 89 -4.75 -1.57 18.21
CA LYS A 89 -4.03 -0.31 18.51
C LYS A 89 -3.34 -0.33 19.87
N GLU A 90 -3.89 -1.04 20.85
CA GLU A 90 -3.26 -1.21 22.17
C GLU A 90 -2.04 -2.14 22.09
N ILE A 91 -2.14 -3.20 21.30
CA ILE A 91 -1.10 -4.25 21.17
C ILE A 91 0.03 -3.80 20.25
N LEU A 92 -0.32 -3.32 19.06
CA LEU A 92 0.58 -2.78 18.05
C LEU A 92 0.16 -1.34 17.74
N PRO A 93 0.68 -0.33 18.46
CA PRO A 93 0.33 1.06 18.25
C PRO A 93 0.63 1.55 16.82
N PRO A 94 -0.17 2.48 16.27
CA PRO A 94 0.08 3.04 14.94
C PRO A 94 1.48 3.64 14.76
N SER A 95 2.11 4.12 15.83
CA SER A 95 3.50 4.61 15.80
C SER A 95 4.53 3.51 15.57
N GLU A 96 4.28 2.31 16.08
CA GLU A 96 5.16 1.15 15.86
C GLU A 96 4.96 0.60 14.45
N LEU A 97 3.70 0.45 14.01
CA LEU A 97 3.40 0.08 12.64
C LEU A 97 4.02 1.07 11.64
N LYS A 98 3.94 2.37 11.93
CA LYS A 98 4.59 3.42 11.14
C LYS A 98 6.09 3.19 11.05
N THR A 99 6.76 2.97 12.18
CA THR A 99 8.22 2.81 12.21
C THR A 99 8.65 1.58 11.40
N ALA A 100 7.98 0.44 11.59
CA ALA A 100 8.23 -0.77 10.82
C ALA A 100 7.97 -0.57 9.32
N SER A 101 6.85 0.08 8.97
CA SER A 101 6.51 0.35 7.56
C SER A 101 7.48 1.32 6.90
N GLU A 102 7.97 2.33 7.61
CA GLU A 102 8.96 3.28 7.08
C GLU A 102 10.31 2.61 6.81
N GLU A 103 10.71 1.66 7.67
CA GLU A 103 11.89 0.83 7.46
C GLU A 103 11.72 -0.11 6.25
N ASP A 104 10.58 -0.80 6.15
CA ASP A 104 10.25 -1.68 5.03
C ASP A 104 10.20 -0.92 3.69
N VAL A 105 9.56 0.26 3.65
CA VAL A 105 9.55 1.12 2.46
C VAL A 105 10.98 1.49 2.05
N THR A 106 11.84 1.83 3.01
CA THR A 106 13.24 2.15 2.74
C THR A 106 13.98 0.94 2.16
N SER A 107 13.78 -0.25 2.74
CA SER A 107 14.34 -1.52 2.25
C SER A 107 13.86 -1.84 0.82
N VAL A 108 12.57 -1.69 0.54
CA VAL A 108 11.97 -1.91 -0.79
C VAL A 108 12.58 -0.95 -1.81
N ILE A 109 12.71 0.33 -1.47
CA ILE A 109 13.32 1.32 -2.38
C ILE A 109 14.80 1.01 -2.62
N ALA A 110 15.56 0.64 -1.58
CA ALA A 110 16.95 0.20 -1.71
C ALA A 110 17.06 -1.04 -2.61
N PHE A 111 16.14 -2.00 -2.46
CA PHE A 111 16.05 -3.16 -3.35
C PHE A 111 15.78 -2.70 -4.79
N LEU A 112 14.76 -1.89 -5.06
CA LEU A 112 14.45 -1.42 -6.42
C LEU A 112 15.62 -0.66 -7.06
N ASN A 113 16.39 0.09 -6.26
CA ASN A 113 17.58 0.83 -6.69
C ASN A 113 18.85 -0.02 -6.85
N ASN A 114 18.82 -1.31 -6.47
CA ASN A 114 19.98 -2.22 -6.50
C ASN A 114 21.07 -1.88 -5.49
N GLU A 115 20.68 -1.24 -4.40
CA GLU A 115 21.53 -1.03 -3.23
C GLU A 115 21.58 -2.30 -2.37
N THR A 116 20.51 -3.09 -2.39
CA THR A 116 20.47 -4.45 -1.83
C THR A 116 19.92 -5.47 -2.83
N ASP A 117 20.34 -6.72 -2.69
CA ASP A 117 19.82 -7.87 -3.46
C ASP A 117 18.73 -8.64 -2.69
N THR A 118 18.51 -8.31 -1.42
CA THR A 118 17.46 -8.91 -0.59
C THR A 118 16.18 -8.08 -0.68
N PHE A 119 15.07 -8.73 -1.00
CA PHE A 119 13.74 -8.16 -0.84
C PHE A 119 13.13 -8.76 0.41
N GLU A 120 12.97 -7.92 1.43
CA GLU A 120 12.45 -8.31 2.72
C GLU A 120 11.48 -7.24 3.20
N VAL A 121 10.27 -7.68 3.53
CA VAL A 121 9.19 -6.88 4.10
C VAL A 121 8.68 -7.69 5.28
N SER A 122 8.89 -7.18 6.47
CA SER A 122 8.54 -7.89 7.69
C SER A 122 8.33 -6.96 8.87
N ILE A 123 7.30 -7.26 9.65
CA ILE A 123 6.94 -6.49 10.84
C ILE A 123 7.50 -7.21 12.06
N ASP A 124 8.29 -6.53 12.87
CA ASP A 124 8.73 -7.06 14.17
C ASP A 124 7.56 -7.07 15.15
N LEU A 125 7.10 -8.27 15.52
CA LEU A 125 6.02 -8.47 16.49
C LEU A 125 6.55 -8.79 17.89
N SER A 126 7.86 -8.91 18.08
CA SER A 126 8.50 -9.08 19.38
C SER A 126 8.00 -8.09 20.46
N PRO A 127 7.86 -6.78 20.18
CA PRO A 127 7.36 -5.84 21.18
C PRO A 127 5.84 -5.97 21.44
N ALA A 128 5.08 -6.52 20.49
CA ALA A 128 3.63 -6.68 20.57
C ALA A 128 3.23 -7.93 21.38
N ILE A 129 3.97 -9.04 21.23
CA ILE A 129 3.71 -10.31 21.93
C ILE A 129 3.44 -10.15 23.44
N PRO A 130 4.30 -9.48 24.23
CA PRO A 130 4.07 -9.34 25.67
C PRO A 130 2.86 -8.47 26.03
N ARG A 131 2.30 -7.70 25.07
CA ARG A 131 1.12 -6.85 25.27
C ARG A 131 -0.20 -7.57 24.98
N ILE A 132 -0.18 -8.67 24.24
CA ILE A 132 -1.37 -9.44 23.87
C ILE A 132 -2.15 -9.85 25.13
N LYS A 133 -1.52 -10.61 26.02
CA LYS A 133 -2.14 -11.13 27.24
C LYS A 133 -2.75 -10.05 28.14
N PRO A 134 -2.03 -8.98 28.54
CA PRO A 134 -2.64 -7.94 29.37
C PRO A 134 -3.78 -7.20 28.66
N ALA A 135 -3.68 -6.96 27.35
CA ALA A 135 -4.72 -6.27 26.59
C ALA A 135 -6.00 -7.13 26.47
N VAL A 136 -5.86 -8.42 26.16
CA VAL A 136 -6.99 -9.37 26.10
C VAL A 136 -7.63 -9.56 27.48
N PHE A 137 -6.84 -9.62 28.56
CA PHE A 137 -7.39 -9.67 29.92
C PHE A 137 -8.10 -8.37 30.32
N SER A 138 -7.66 -7.22 29.85
CA SER A 138 -8.36 -5.95 30.05
C SER A 138 -9.72 -5.98 29.35
N LEU A 139 -9.76 -6.46 28.09
CA LEU A 139 -11.00 -6.61 27.34
C LEU A 139 -11.95 -7.65 27.98
N LEU A 140 -11.43 -8.78 28.45
CA LEU A 140 -12.22 -9.80 29.14
C LEU A 140 -12.87 -9.21 30.40
N ASP A 141 -12.12 -8.45 31.21
CA ASP A 141 -12.64 -7.78 32.39
C ASP A 141 -13.77 -6.81 32.05
N GLU A 142 -13.58 -6.00 31.01
CA GLU A 142 -14.59 -5.05 30.55
C GLU A 142 -15.86 -5.76 30.05
N ARG A 143 -15.71 -6.88 29.33
CA ARG A 143 -16.85 -7.68 28.87
C ARG A 143 -17.58 -8.33 30.05
N ILE A 144 -16.88 -8.78 31.09
CA ILE A 144 -17.49 -9.28 32.32
C ILE A 144 -18.24 -8.15 33.06
N ASP A 145 -17.68 -6.95 33.13
CA ASP A 145 -18.34 -5.79 33.77
C ASP A 145 -19.66 -5.40 33.11
N ARG A 146 -19.75 -5.59 31.78
CA ARG A 146 -20.94 -5.27 30.98
C ARG A 146 -21.91 -6.44 30.82
N ALA A 147 -21.47 -7.66 31.12
CA ALA A 147 -22.27 -8.86 30.95
C ALA A 147 -23.49 -8.86 31.88
N GLN A 148 -24.60 -9.42 31.41
CA GLN A 148 -25.82 -9.47 32.22
C GLN A 148 -25.69 -10.56 33.30
N PRO A 149 -25.83 -10.23 34.59
CA PRO A 149 -25.79 -11.22 35.65
C PRO A 149 -27.06 -12.07 35.62
N ILE A 150 -26.90 -13.38 35.52
CA ILE A 150 -28.02 -14.33 35.58
C ILE A 150 -28.07 -14.97 36.96
N THR A 151 -29.27 -14.95 37.56
CA THR A 151 -29.53 -15.66 38.82
C THR A 151 -29.84 -17.12 38.50
N VAL A 152 -29.11 -18.02 39.14
CA VAL A 152 -29.30 -19.47 39.00
C VAL A 152 -29.87 -20.07 40.30
N THR A 153 -30.41 -21.30 40.27
CA THR A 153 -31.08 -21.90 41.43
C THR A 153 -30.41 -23.20 41.87
N GLY A 154 -29.41 -23.07 42.74
CA GLY A 154 -28.66 -24.21 43.30
C GLY A 154 -27.31 -24.46 42.64
N GLU A 155 -26.60 -25.48 43.15
CA GLU A 155 -25.21 -25.79 42.78
C GLU A 155 -25.08 -26.30 41.34
N GLU A 156 -26.00 -27.16 40.88
CA GLU A 156 -25.97 -27.70 39.50
C GLU A 156 -26.24 -26.62 38.43
N ASP A 157 -27.14 -25.67 38.72
CA ASP A 157 -27.39 -24.55 37.80
C ASP A 157 -26.18 -23.59 37.75
N LEU A 158 -25.49 -23.38 38.88
CA LEU A 158 -24.24 -22.62 38.92
C LEU A 158 -23.16 -23.29 38.08
N LEU A 159 -22.96 -24.60 38.24
CA LEU A 159 -22.01 -25.37 37.42
C LEU A 159 -22.33 -25.20 35.93
N ARG A 160 -23.58 -25.40 35.51
CA ARG A 160 -23.98 -25.21 34.10
C ARG A 160 -23.73 -23.79 33.58
N SER A 161 -23.93 -22.77 34.42
CA SER A 161 -23.64 -21.39 34.04
C SER A 161 -22.15 -21.11 33.90
N VAL A 162 -21.31 -21.68 34.78
CA VAL A 162 -19.85 -21.56 34.69
C VAL A 162 -19.32 -22.36 33.51
N GLU A 163 -19.87 -23.55 33.24
CA GLU A 163 -19.55 -24.33 32.05
C GLU A 163 -19.85 -23.57 30.76
N ALA A 164 -20.96 -22.83 30.70
CA ALA A 164 -21.28 -21.99 29.55
C ALA A 164 -20.26 -20.85 29.38
N LEU A 165 -19.86 -20.19 30.46
CA LEU A 165 -18.82 -19.17 30.46
C LEU A 165 -17.49 -19.73 29.95
N VAL A 166 -17.03 -20.86 30.51
CA VAL A 166 -15.78 -21.51 30.13
C VAL A 166 -15.83 -22.01 28.68
N ARG A 167 -16.97 -22.53 28.22
CA ARG A 167 -17.15 -22.95 26.83
C ARG A 167 -17.00 -21.77 25.86
N ASN A 168 -17.56 -20.61 26.19
CA ASN A 168 -17.40 -19.41 25.37
C ASN A 168 -15.92 -19.01 25.29
N ILE A 169 -15.23 -18.97 26.43
CA ILE A 169 -13.79 -18.67 26.49
C ILE A 169 -12.98 -19.69 25.67
N ALA A 170 -13.24 -20.98 25.84
CA ALA A 170 -12.58 -22.06 25.11
C ALA A 170 -12.83 -22.00 23.60
N ALA A 171 -13.98 -21.49 23.18
CA ALA A 171 -14.33 -21.26 21.79
C ALA A 171 -13.77 -19.93 21.24
N GLY A 172 -12.99 -19.17 22.03
CA GLY A 172 -12.48 -17.86 21.63
C GLY A 172 -13.60 -16.82 21.53
N THR A 173 -14.62 -16.86 22.38
CA THR A 173 -15.72 -15.91 22.38
C THR A 173 -15.93 -15.30 23.77
N PHE A 174 -16.34 -14.03 23.80
CA PHE A 174 -16.65 -13.37 25.06
C PHE A 174 -18.07 -13.71 25.55
N PRO A 175 -18.26 -13.94 26.85
CA PRO A 175 -19.57 -14.25 27.39
C PRO A 175 -20.49 -13.01 27.43
N GLU A 176 -21.73 -13.14 26.97
CA GLU A 176 -22.76 -12.09 27.07
C GLU A 176 -23.45 -12.07 28.46
N THR A 177 -23.45 -13.21 29.14
CA THR A 177 -24.07 -13.42 30.44
C THR A 177 -23.09 -14.03 31.41
N VAL A 178 -23.20 -13.67 32.68
CA VAL A 178 -22.32 -14.18 33.75
C VAL A 178 -23.13 -14.65 34.94
N PRO A 179 -22.70 -15.71 35.65
CA PRO A 179 -23.38 -16.16 36.86
C PRO A 179 -23.29 -15.10 37.97
N ALA A 180 -24.42 -14.77 38.60
CA ALA A 180 -24.42 -13.97 39.82
C ALA A 180 -23.87 -14.81 40.99
N LEU A 181 -22.72 -14.42 41.56
CA LEU A 181 -22.02 -15.22 42.57
C LEU A 181 -22.37 -14.85 44.03
N ASP A 182 -23.21 -13.83 44.24
CA ASP A 182 -23.50 -13.19 45.53
C ASP A 182 -24.18 -14.10 46.55
N ARG A 183 -24.73 -15.23 46.10
CA ARG A 183 -25.55 -16.15 46.91
C ARG A 183 -24.90 -17.49 47.18
N TYR A 184 -23.66 -17.70 46.73
CA TYR A 184 -23.02 -19.02 46.75
C TYR A 184 -21.81 -19.07 47.68
N PRO A 185 -21.64 -20.19 48.41
CA PRO A 185 -20.41 -20.46 49.15
C PRO A 185 -19.17 -20.44 48.23
N PRO A 186 -18.03 -19.89 48.67
CA PRO A 186 -16.82 -19.80 47.84
C PRO A 186 -16.34 -21.15 47.27
N ASN A 187 -16.49 -22.24 48.03
CA ASN A 187 -16.12 -23.59 47.59
C ASN A 187 -16.99 -24.09 46.42
N TRP A 188 -18.27 -23.72 46.35
CA TRP A 188 -19.13 -24.09 45.22
C TRP A 188 -18.68 -23.38 43.94
N VAL A 189 -18.38 -22.09 44.04
CA VAL A 189 -17.88 -21.29 42.91
C VAL A 189 -16.56 -21.86 42.38
N ILE A 190 -15.59 -22.09 43.26
CA ILE A 190 -14.28 -22.63 42.87
C ILE A 190 -14.42 -24.02 42.25
N ASN A 191 -15.21 -24.91 42.86
CA ASN A 191 -15.44 -26.25 42.31
C ASN A 191 -16.11 -26.19 40.93
N ALA A 192 -17.06 -25.28 40.72
CA ALA A 192 -17.69 -25.11 39.41
C ALA A 192 -16.67 -24.71 38.34
N PHE A 193 -15.76 -23.78 38.63
CA PHE A 193 -14.68 -23.40 37.70
C PHE A 193 -13.72 -24.56 37.45
N VAL A 194 -13.27 -25.24 38.51
CA VAL A 194 -12.34 -26.38 38.39
C VAL A 194 -12.95 -27.50 37.56
N GLN A 195 -14.23 -27.84 37.76
CA GLN A 195 -14.92 -28.84 36.95
C GLN A 195 -15.10 -28.38 35.50
N SER A 196 -15.44 -27.10 35.30
CA SER A 196 -15.64 -26.55 33.95
C SER A 196 -14.36 -26.50 33.12
N THR A 197 -13.17 -26.55 33.74
CA THR A 197 -11.90 -26.66 32.99
C THR A 197 -11.88 -27.87 32.07
N GLU A 198 -12.61 -28.95 32.36
CA GLU A 198 -12.70 -30.14 31.48
C GLU A 198 -13.25 -29.84 30.08
N LEU A 199 -13.82 -28.65 29.85
CA LEU A 199 -14.29 -28.18 28.54
C LEU A 199 -13.18 -27.56 27.68
N LEU A 200 -11.98 -27.35 28.22
CA LEU A 200 -10.82 -26.88 27.46
C LEU A 200 -10.30 -27.98 26.52
N PRO A 201 -9.80 -27.62 25.32
CA PRO A 201 -9.60 -28.55 24.22
C PRO A 201 -8.52 -29.62 24.47
N ASP A 202 -7.44 -29.29 25.18
CA ASP A 202 -6.32 -30.20 25.42
C ASP A 202 -6.00 -30.39 26.92
N GLU A 203 -5.19 -31.39 27.24
CA GLU A 203 -4.82 -31.70 28.64
C GLU A 203 -3.93 -30.63 29.26
N GLU A 204 -3.05 -30.00 28.49
CA GLU A 204 -2.10 -29.00 29.00
C GLU A 204 -2.83 -27.72 29.41
N ALA A 205 -3.77 -27.25 28.59
CA ALA A 205 -4.67 -26.16 28.89
C ALA A 205 -5.49 -26.44 30.15
N ARG A 206 -6.02 -27.67 30.29
CA ARG A 206 -6.76 -28.11 31.49
C ARG A 206 -5.91 -28.04 32.75
N GLN A 207 -4.68 -28.56 32.71
CA GLN A 207 -3.78 -28.53 33.87
C GLN A 207 -3.33 -27.11 34.21
N THR A 208 -3.03 -26.29 33.20
CA THR A 208 -2.64 -24.89 33.37
C THR A 208 -3.78 -24.06 33.99
N ALA A 209 -5.01 -24.22 33.50
CA ALA A 209 -6.17 -23.54 34.07
C ALA A 209 -6.42 -23.95 35.54
N LYS A 210 -6.31 -25.24 35.86
CA LYS A 210 -6.42 -25.73 37.25
C LYS A 210 -5.32 -25.16 38.15
N ALA A 211 -4.08 -25.10 37.66
CA ALA A 211 -2.96 -24.52 38.39
C ALA A 211 -3.14 -23.01 38.63
N ASN A 212 -3.59 -22.27 37.63
CA ASN A 212 -3.92 -20.85 37.75
C ASN A 212 -5.07 -20.60 38.74
N LEU A 213 -6.15 -21.38 38.67
CA LEU A 213 -7.25 -21.31 39.62
C LEU A 213 -6.79 -21.60 41.04
N ALA A 214 -5.92 -22.60 41.24
CA ALA A 214 -5.36 -22.93 42.55
C ALA A 214 -4.45 -21.80 43.08
N ARG A 215 -3.65 -21.18 42.21
CA ARG A 215 -2.80 -20.03 42.55
C ARG A 215 -3.65 -18.84 43.02
N ASP A 216 -4.74 -18.56 42.33
CA ASP A 216 -5.57 -17.38 42.55
C ASP A 216 -6.74 -17.65 43.53
N ALA A 217 -6.89 -18.89 44.00
CA ALA A 217 -7.98 -19.35 44.86
C ALA A 217 -8.19 -18.48 46.09
N LEU A 218 -7.12 -18.11 46.80
CA LEU A 218 -7.23 -17.27 48.00
C LEU A 218 -7.80 -15.88 47.66
N SER A 219 -7.35 -15.28 46.55
CA SER A 219 -7.84 -13.98 46.09
C SER A 219 -9.31 -14.05 45.65
N ILE A 220 -9.71 -15.15 45.00
CA ILE A 220 -11.10 -15.43 44.61
C ILE A 220 -11.99 -15.56 45.86
N VAL A 221 -11.57 -16.34 46.86
CA VAL A 221 -12.31 -16.49 48.14
C VAL A 221 -12.45 -15.15 48.84
N ASN A 222 -11.36 -14.39 48.98
CA ASN A 222 -11.39 -13.08 49.64
C ASN A 222 -12.34 -12.09 48.93
N ALA A 223 -12.39 -12.12 47.60
CA ALA A 223 -13.31 -11.29 46.82
C ALA A 223 -14.77 -11.71 47.01
N LEU A 224 -15.06 -13.02 47.04
CA LEU A 224 -16.41 -13.52 47.33
C LEU A 224 -16.87 -13.17 48.75
N GLU A 225 -15.99 -13.31 49.75
CA GLU A 225 -16.29 -13.00 51.15
C GLU A 225 -16.51 -11.50 51.40
N SER A 226 -15.83 -10.63 50.63
CA SER A 226 -16.03 -9.18 50.69
C SER A 226 -17.24 -8.68 49.91
N GLY A 227 -17.94 -9.58 49.20
CA GLY A 227 -19.08 -9.26 48.34
C GLY A 227 -18.69 -8.74 46.94
N ASP A 228 -17.40 -8.68 46.63
CA ASP A 228 -16.88 -8.31 45.31
C ASP A 228 -16.86 -9.51 44.35
N THR A 229 -18.08 -9.96 44.01
CA THR A 229 -18.32 -11.11 43.14
C THR A 229 -17.79 -10.92 41.72
N ASN A 230 -17.70 -9.68 41.25
CA ASN A 230 -17.19 -9.37 39.92
C ASN A 230 -15.67 -9.56 39.86
N THR A 231 -14.93 -9.07 40.86
CA THR A 231 -13.49 -9.35 40.98
C THR A 231 -13.22 -10.87 41.08
N ALA A 232 -14.02 -11.61 41.85
CA ALA A 232 -13.90 -13.07 41.92
C ALA A 232 -14.08 -13.74 40.55
N LEU A 233 -15.10 -13.31 39.79
CA LEU A 233 -15.38 -13.81 38.46
C LEU A 233 -14.27 -13.48 37.46
N LYS A 234 -13.75 -12.25 37.47
CA LYS A 234 -12.62 -11.83 36.61
C LYS A 234 -11.37 -12.66 36.86
N LEU A 235 -11.01 -12.89 38.12
CA LEU A 235 -9.86 -13.73 38.48
C LEU A 235 -10.03 -15.17 37.98
N ALA A 236 -11.21 -15.76 38.20
CA ALA A 236 -11.49 -17.12 37.75
C ALA A 236 -11.54 -17.24 36.22
N ALA A 237 -12.15 -16.26 35.53
CA ALA A 237 -12.22 -16.22 34.07
C ALA A 237 -10.82 -16.07 33.45
N ARG A 238 -9.97 -15.20 33.98
CA ARG A 238 -8.58 -15.05 33.55
C ARG A 238 -7.79 -16.34 33.71
N ALA A 239 -7.96 -17.06 34.81
CA ALA A 239 -7.28 -18.33 35.04
C ALA A 239 -7.60 -19.37 33.96
N VAL A 240 -8.84 -19.37 33.44
CA VAL A 240 -9.29 -20.25 32.36
C VAL A 240 -8.95 -19.72 30.96
N ALA A 241 -8.98 -18.42 30.75
CA ALA A 241 -8.63 -17.79 29.47
C ALA A 241 -7.12 -17.83 29.19
N ASP A 242 -6.30 -17.85 30.24
CA ASP A 242 -4.83 -17.83 30.14
C ASP A 242 -4.26 -18.88 29.16
N PRO A 243 -4.56 -20.19 29.30
CA PRO A 243 -4.05 -21.18 28.35
C PRO A 243 -4.54 -20.98 26.92
N VAL A 244 -5.76 -20.46 26.70
CA VAL A 244 -6.30 -20.19 25.35
C VAL A 244 -5.54 -19.06 24.67
N ILE A 245 -5.20 -18.02 25.44
CA ILE A 245 -4.39 -16.90 24.97
C ILE A 245 -2.97 -17.37 24.66
N GLU A 246 -2.35 -18.16 25.56
CA GLU A 246 -0.98 -18.63 25.35
C GLU A 246 -0.87 -19.56 24.14
N GLU A 247 -1.86 -20.46 23.92
CA GLU A 247 -1.91 -21.29 22.70
C GLU A 247 -1.96 -20.43 21.43
N SER A 248 -2.71 -19.32 21.46
CA SER A 248 -2.81 -18.39 20.33
C SER A 248 -1.52 -17.60 20.11
N ILE A 249 -0.83 -17.22 21.20
CA ILE A 249 0.49 -16.58 21.13
C ILE A 249 1.53 -17.57 20.59
N ASP A 250 1.47 -18.84 20.99
CA ASP A 250 2.40 -19.87 20.51
C ASP A 250 2.21 -20.14 19.03
N LYS A 251 0.97 -20.25 18.55
CA LYS A 251 0.68 -20.29 17.10
C LYS A 251 1.20 -19.06 16.37
N LEU A 252 1.06 -17.87 16.95
CA LEU A 252 1.64 -16.66 16.38
C LEU A 252 3.16 -16.77 16.31
N ARG A 253 3.83 -17.27 17.35
CA ARG A 253 5.29 -17.47 17.39
C ARG A 253 5.78 -18.48 16.36
N GLU A 254 5.02 -19.53 16.06
CA GLU A 254 5.35 -20.50 15.00
C GLU A 254 5.44 -19.85 13.61
N ASP A 255 4.67 -18.78 13.39
CA ASP A 255 4.68 -18.01 12.13
C ASP A 255 5.77 -16.92 12.08
N LEU A 256 6.51 -16.71 13.19
CA LEU A 256 7.60 -15.73 13.26
C LEU A 256 8.95 -16.39 12.97
N ASP A 257 9.89 -15.58 12.50
CA ASP A 257 11.29 -16.00 12.43
C ASP A 257 11.97 -16.00 13.81
N ASP A 258 13.23 -16.47 13.85
CA ASP A 258 14.05 -16.53 15.07
C ASP A 258 14.25 -15.16 15.76
N SER A 259 13.99 -14.06 15.04
CA SER A 259 14.06 -12.69 15.55
C SER A 259 12.70 -12.09 15.93
N GLY A 260 11.62 -12.88 15.85
CA GLY A 260 10.26 -12.46 16.17
C GLY A 260 9.60 -11.59 15.09
N ARG A 261 10.11 -11.64 13.85
CA ARG A 261 9.55 -10.89 12.72
C ARG A 261 8.56 -11.75 11.94
N TYR A 262 7.46 -11.13 11.54
CA TYR A 262 6.46 -11.71 10.67
C TYR A 262 6.75 -11.34 9.22
N SER A 263 7.16 -12.31 8.38
CA SER A 263 7.55 -12.03 7.00
C SER A 263 6.36 -12.05 6.04
N ALA A 264 6.01 -10.88 5.50
CA ALA A 264 5.01 -10.76 4.43
C ALA A 264 5.42 -11.55 3.18
N VAL A 265 6.73 -11.61 2.89
CA VAL A 265 7.27 -12.33 1.72
C VAL A 265 7.03 -13.83 1.84
N ASP A 266 7.20 -14.42 3.03
CA ASP A 266 6.97 -15.84 3.25
C ASP A 266 5.49 -16.19 3.15
N LYS A 267 4.60 -15.35 3.67
CA LYS A 267 3.14 -15.58 3.57
C LYS A 267 2.62 -15.44 2.15
N ILE A 268 3.14 -14.49 1.37
CA ILE A 268 2.86 -14.43 -0.06
C ILE A 268 3.41 -15.69 -0.76
N ALA A 269 4.60 -16.14 -0.38
CA ALA A 269 5.23 -17.32 -0.96
C ALA A 269 4.46 -18.63 -0.69
N GLU A 270 3.81 -18.77 0.46
CA GLU A 270 2.93 -19.90 0.76
C GLU A 270 1.78 -19.99 -0.26
N SER A 271 1.23 -18.86 -0.69
CA SER A 271 0.15 -18.82 -1.70
C SER A 271 0.63 -19.03 -3.14
N VAL A 272 1.87 -18.63 -3.46
CA VAL A 272 2.43 -18.66 -4.81
C VAL A 272 3.22 -19.95 -5.09
N GLY A 273 3.68 -20.64 -4.04
CA GLY A 273 4.29 -21.97 -4.11
C GLY A 273 5.67 -22.05 -3.44
N SER A 274 6.52 -21.03 -3.61
CA SER A 274 7.81 -20.97 -2.90
C SER A 274 8.38 -19.57 -2.76
N ARG A 275 9.23 -19.37 -1.74
CA ARG A 275 9.97 -18.11 -1.52
C ARG A 275 10.88 -17.80 -2.70
N HIS A 276 11.52 -18.82 -3.28
CA HIS A 276 12.41 -18.63 -4.43
C HIS A 276 11.66 -18.07 -5.64
N GLU A 277 10.51 -18.64 -5.99
CA GLU A 277 9.70 -18.18 -7.12
C GLU A 277 9.17 -16.76 -6.90
N THR A 278 8.75 -16.45 -5.67
CA THR A 278 8.29 -15.11 -5.27
C THR A 278 9.41 -14.08 -5.42
N LEU A 279 10.61 -14.38 -4.90
CA LEU A 279 11.78 -13.51 -5.04
C LEU A 279 12.27 -13.40 -6.49
N GLU A 280 12.12 -14.43 -7.31
CA GLU A 280 12.42 -14.38 -8.74
C GLU A 280 11.46 -13.42 -9.47
N ARG A 281 10.16 -13.48 -9.16
CA ARG A 281 9.17 -12.53 -9.70
C ARG A 281 9.49 -11.08 -9.31
N PHE A 282 9.87 -10.82 -8.05
CA PHE A 282 10.28 -9.48 -7.62
C PHE A 282 11.58 -9.00 -8.29
N ARG A 283 12.57 -9.88 -8.46
CA ARG A 283 13.81 -9.57 -9.20
C ARG A 283 13.54 -9.29 -10.69
N PHE A 284 12.65 -10.06 -11.31
CA PHE A 284 12.19 -9.83 -12.67
C PHE A 284 11.48 -8.47 -12.78
N ALA A 285 10.54 -8.18 -11.88
CA ALA A 285 9.84 -6.89 -11.84
C ALA A 285 10.81 -5.71 -11.68
N ARG A 286 11.80 -5.79 -10.78
CA ARG A 286 12.88 -4.81 -10.63
C ARG A 286 13.67 -4.63 -11.93
N THR A 287 14.00 -5.72 -12.63
CA THR A 287 14.75 -5.67 -13.89
C THR A 287 13.93 -5.00 -15.00
N VAL A 288 12.65 -5.36 -15.13
CA VAL A 288 11.72 -4.73 -16.07
C VAL A 288 11.56 -3.25 -15.75
N LEU A 289 11.34 -2.90 -14.48
CA LEU A 289 11.20 -1.51 -14.03
C LEU A 289 12.45 -0.69 -14.38
N ARG A 290 13.64 -1.24 -14.15
CA ARG A 290 14.91 -0.60 -14.54
C ARG A 290 15.05 -0.42 -16.05
N LEU A 291 14.63 -1.40 -16.84
CA LEU A 291 14.67 -1.29 -18.30
C LEU A 291 13.71 -0.21 -18.80
N LEU A 292 12.48 -0.19 -18.27
CA LEU A 292 11.46 0.78 -18.62
C LEU A 292 11.92 2.20 -18.21
N VAL A 293 12.30 2.39 -16.95
CA VAL A 293 12.62 3.71 -16.39
C VAL A 293 14.01 4.20 -16.79
N GLY A 294 14.95 3.29 -17.05
CA GLY A 294 16.34 3.58 -17.39
C GLY A 294 16.65 3.54 -18.88
N ALA A 295 16.84 2.35 -19.44
CA ALA A 295 17.34 2.20 -20.81
C ALA A 295 16.35 2.74 -21.85
N PHE A 296 15.07 2.41 -21.69
CA PHE A 296 14.04 2.86 -22.63
C PHE A 296 13.73 4.35 -22.52
N SER A 297 13.93 4.98 -21.36
CA SER A 297 13.76 6.44 -21.25
C SER A 297 14.85 7.19 -22.03
N ILE A 298 16.08 6.66 -22.06
CA ILE A 298 17.16 7.17 -22.92
C ILE A 298 16.79 6.98 -24.40
N VAL A 299 16.33 5.78 -24.78
CA VAL A 299 15.91 5.51 -26.16
C VAL A 299 14.75 6.42 -26.57
N ALA A 300 13.74 6.61 -25.72
CA ALA A 300 12.64 7.51 -25.98
C ALA A 300 13.11 8.96 -26.16
N THR A 301 14.06 9.41 -25.35
CA THR A 301 14.68 10.74 -25.51
C THR A 301 15.39 10.86 -26.87
N ILE A 302 16.13 9.82 -27.29
CA ILE A 302 16.80 9.78 -28.60
C ILE A 302 15.77 9.80 -29.73
N VAL A 303 14.70 8.99 -29.64
CA VAL A 303 13.62 8.94 -30.63
C VAL A 303 12.92 10.29 -30.73
N PHE A 304 12.67 10.95 -29.60
CA PHE A 304 12.11 12.31 -29.57
C PHE A 304 13.01 13.29 -30.34
N VAL A 305 14.31 13.34 -30.02
CA VAL A 305 15.27 14.23 -30.70
C VAL A 305 15.37 13.90 -32.19
N ALA A 306 15.43 12.61 -32.54
CA ALA A 306 15.50 12.16 -33.93
C ALA A 306 14.23 12.50 -34.72
N ALA A 307 13.05 12.38 -34.11
CA ALA A 307 11.78 12.73 -34.74
C ALA A 307 11.68 14.24 -34.98
N VAL A 308 12.07 15.07 -33.99
CA VAL A 308 12.12 16.54 -34.12
C VAL A 308 13.12 16.95 -35.22
N ALA A 309 14.30 16.33 -35.27
CA ALA A 309 15.29 16.54 -36.33
C ALA A 309 14.81 16.06 -37.70
N GLY A 310 14.09 14.94 -37.75
CA GLY A 310 13.46 14.40 -38.95
C GLY A 310 12.43 15.36 -39.55
N ILE A 311 11.60 15.99 -38.70
CA ILE A 311 10.68 17.05 -39.13
C ILE A 311 11.47 18.19 -39.78
N ALA A 312 12.57 18.62 -39.19
CA ALA A 312 13.43 19.64 -39.78
C ALA A 312 13.96 19.21 -41.17
N GLY A 313 14.44 17.96 -41.28
CA GLY A 313 14.96 17.39 -42.52
C GLY A 313 13.93 17.29 -43.65
N VAL A 314 12.66 16.98 -43.35
CA VAL A 314 11.56 16.96 -44.34
C VAL A 314 11.38 18.31 -45.04
N PHE A 315 11.68 19.40 -44.34
CA PHE A 315 11.57 20.76 -44.85
C PHE A 315 12.90 21.32 -45.40
N TYR A 316 13.97 20.53 -45.49
CA TYR A 316 15.19 20.90 -46.20
C TYR A 316 14.91 21.09 -47.71
N PRO A 317 15.50 22.10 -48.40
CA PRO A 317 16.44 23.12 -47.93
C PRO A 317 15.80 24.47 -47.53
N TYR A 318 14.56 24.51 -47.04
CA TYR A 318 13.87 25.76 -46.71
C TYR A 318 14.14 26.16 -45.23
N PRO A 319 15.14 27.01 -44.93
CA PRO A 319 15.61 27.24 -43.55
C PRO A 319 14.50 27.77 -42.62
N LYS A 320 13.62 28.63 -43.14
CA LYS A 320 12.45 29.13 -42.39
C LYS A 320 11.48 28.02 -41.98
N GLN A 321 11.22 27.06 -42.87
CA GLN A 321 10.31 25.95 -42.59
C GLN A 321 10.97 24.89 -41.72
N MET A 322 12.27 24.68 -41.90
CA MET A 322 13.11 23.76 -41.13
C MET A 322 13.17 24.11 -39.64
N ALA A 323 13.16 25.40 -39.28
CA ALA A 323 13.09 25.83 -37.88
C ALA A 323 11.64 25.95 -37.34
N ARG A 324 10.69 26.40 -38.18
CA ARG A 324 9.31 26.68 -37.75
C ARG A 324 8.51 25.42 -37.39
N TRP A 325 8.56 24.37 -38.20
CA TRP A 325 7.72 23.18 -37.98
C TRP A 325 8.11 22.37 -36.74
N PRO A 326 9.40 22.06 -36.51
CA PRO A 326 9.82 21.46 -35.24
C PRO A 326 9.44 22.34 -34.04
N GLY A 327 9.61 23.66 -34.15
CA GLY A 327 9.22 24.60 -33.11
C GLY A 327 7.72 24.54 -32.77
N ILE A 328 6.84 24.46 -33.78
CA ILE A 328 5.40 24.29 -33.58
C ILE A 328 5.10 22.96 -32.88
N THR A 329 5.72 21.85 -33.32
CA THR A 329 5.56 20.54 -32.68
C THR A 329 5.95 20.59 -31.21
N LEU A 330 7.11 21.19 -30.88
CA LEU A 330 7.57 21.33 -29.49
C LEU A 330 6.59 22.15 -28.65
N VAL A 331 6.06 23.26 -29.17
CA VAL A 331 5.06 24.08 -28.46
C VAL A 331 3.78 23.30 -28.24
N VAL A 332 3.24 22.63 -29.26
CA VAL A 332 1.98 21.87 -29.15
C VAL A 332 2.14 20.73 -28.15
N CYS A 333 3.20 19.93 -28.26
CA CYS A 333 3.49 18.85 -27.31
C CYS A 333 3.66 19.38 -25.88
N GLY A 334 4.46 20.43 -25.70
CA GLY A 334 4.71 21.03 -24.38
C GLY A 334 3.44 21.60 -23.75
N VAL A 335 2.61 22.34 -24.50
CA VAL A 335 1.34 22.87 -24.00
C VAL A 335 0.37 21.74 -23.64
N ILE A 336 0.27 20.67 -24.43
CA ILE A 336 -0.57 19.51 -24.09
C ILE A 336 -0.11 18.90 -22.76
N PHE A 337 1.18 18.67 -22.56
CA PHE A 337 1.67 18.10 -21.30
C PHE A 337 1.52 19.05 -20.11
N ILE A 338 1.61 20.37 -20.31
CA ILE A 338 1.25 21.35 -19.25
C ILE A 338 -0.22 21.19 -18.86
N VAL A 339 -1.13 21.14 -19.85
CA VAL A 339 -2.57 20.99 -19.59
C VAL A 339 -2.86 19.67 -18.89
N VAL A 340 -2.26 18.56 -19.35
CA VAL A 340 -2.41 17.23 -18.73
C VAL A 340 -1.87 17.24 -17.29
N GLY A 341 -0.69 17.81 -17.05
CA GLY A 341 -0.10 17.90 -15.72
C GLY A 341 -0.95 18.71 -14.75
N LEU A 342 -1.53 19.83 -15.20
CA LEU A 342 -2.45 20.63 -14.40
C LEU A 342 -3.80 19.95 -14.17
N SER A 343 -4.23 19.08 -15.09
CA SER A 343 -5.53 18.40 -15.04
C SER A 343 -5.49 17.06 -14.30
N ILE A 344 -4.33 16.57 -13.88
CA ILE A 344 -4.18 15.28 -13.19
C ILE A 344 -5.02 15.24 -11.89
N SER A 345 -5.17 16.37 -11.20
CA SER A 345 -6.04 16.49 -10.02
C SER A 345 -7.53 16.25 -10.33
N SER A 346 -7.95 16.48 -11.58
CA SER A 346 -9.34 16.28 -12.04
C SER A 346 -9.59 14.87 -12.57
N PHE A 347 -8.54 14.08 -12.79
CA PHE A 347 -8.61 12.74 -13.37
C PHE A 347 -8.66 11.61 -12.35
N VAL A 348 -8.51 11.91 -11.05
CA VAL A 348 -8.53 10.92 -9.96
C VAL A 348 -9.79 10.05 -10.03
N GLY A 349 -10.97 10.62 -10.25
CA GLY A 349 -12.23 9.87 -10.37
C GLY A 349 -12.32 8.91 -11.57
N VAL A 350 -11.54 9.14 -12.64
CA VAL A 350 -11.45 8.18 -13.77
C VAL A 350 -10.60 6.97 -13.36
N TRP A 351 -9.53 7.20 -12.59
CA TRP A 351 -8.68 6.14 -12.06
C TRP A 351 -9.43 5.27 -11.03
N GLU A 352 -10.28 5.86 -10.19
CA GLU A 352 -11.12 5.11 -9.24
C GLU A 352 -11.93 4.00 -9.93
N SER A 353 -12.58 4.34 -11.05
CA SER A 353 -13.43 3.41 -11.80
C SER A 353 -12.68 2.27 -12.49
N LEU A 354 -11.38 2.43 -12.75
CA LEU A 354 -10.57 1.45 -13.47
C LEU A 354 -9.87 0.45 -12.55
N TRP A 355 -9.51 0.86 -11.33
CA TRP A 355 -8.69 0.04 -10.43
C TRP A 355 -9.47 -0.57 -9.27
N CYS A 356 -10.53 0.10 -8.76
CA CYS A 356 -11.32 -0.46 -7.65
C CYS A 356 -12.12 -1.73 -7.93
N PRO A 357 -12.51 -2.09 -9.17
CA PRO A 357 -13.19 -3.37 -9.39
C PRO A 357 -12.36 -4.61 -9.03
N PHE A 358 -11.05 -4.46 -8.82
CA PHE A 358 -10.11 -5.56 -8.61
C PHE A 358 -9.56 -5.67 -7.18
N VAL A 359 -9.95 -4.77 -6.28
CA VAL A 359 -9.42 -4.66 -4.92
C VAL A 359 -10.57 -4.43 -3.95
N GLU A 360 -10.47 -4.89 -2.70
CA GLU A 360 -11.47 -4.59 -1.68
C GLU A 360 -11.65 -3.08 -1.49
N VAL A 361 -12.89 -2.66 -1.23
CA VAL A 361 -13.29 -1.24 -1.22
C VAL A 361 -12.46 -0.38 -0.25
N PRO A 362 -12.11 -0.82 0.97
CA PRO A 362 -11.32 -0.02 1.91
C PRO A 362 -9.86 0.17 1.47
N SER A 363 -9.21 -0.90 1.01
CA SER A 363 -7.84 -0.85 0.49
C SER A 363 -7.73 -0.04 -0.80
N CYS A 364 -8.80 0.03 -1.60
CA CYS A 364 -8.81 0.84 -2.82
C CYS A 364 -8.68 2.33 -2.52
N ASN A 365 -9.46 2.87 -1.58
CA ASN A 365 -9.45 4.30 -1.27
C ASN A 365 -8.07 4.78 -0.80
N LEU A 366 -7.43 4.04 0.10
CA LEU A 366 -6.08 4.38 0.57
C LEU A 366 -5.06 4.31 -0.56
N THR A 367 -5.15 3.29 -1.42
CA THR A 367 -4.24 3.13 -2.56
C THR A 367 -4.40 4.28 -3.56
N ILE A 368 -5.63 4.69 -3.86
CA ILE A 368 -5.93 5.81 -4.76
C ILE A 368 -5.42 7.12 -4.18
N ASP A 369 -5.63 7.37 -2.89
CA ASP A 369 -5.17 8.56 -2.21
C ASP A 369 -3.64 8.69 -2.29
N VAL A 370 -2.92 7.61 -1.94
CA VAL A 370 -1.46 7.56 -2.00
C VAL A 370 -0.97 7.70 -3.44
N ALA A 371 -1.57 6.97 -4.39
CA ALA A 371 -1.21 7.05 -5.80
C ALA A 371 -1.49 8.44 -6.39
N GLY A 372 -2.59 9.07 -5.98
CA GLY A 372 -2.98 10.43 -6.38
C GLY A 372 -1.95 11.46 -5.93
N GLU A 373 -1.43 11.34 -4.71
CA GLU A 373 -0.35 12.21 -4.22
C GLU A 373 0.94 12.02 -5.02
N LEU A 374 1.35 10.77 -5.26
CA LEU A 374 2.55 10.48 -6.07
C LEU A 374 2.41 10.98 -7.51
N LEU A 375 1.22 10.84 -8.09
CA LEU A 375 0.91 11.37 -9.42
C LEU A 375 0.92 12.90 -9.44
N HIS A 376 0.49 13.55 -8.36
CA HIS A 376 0.54 15.00 -8.23
C HIS A 376 2.01 15.50 -8.21
N ASP A 377 2.87 14.85 -7.45
CA ASP A 377 4.30 15.18 -7.40
C ASP A 377 4.99 14.93 -8.75
N ALA A 378 4.70 13.80 -9.40
CA ALA A 378 5.21 13.50 -10.73
C ALA A 378 4.71 14.51 -11.79
N ALA A 379 3.43 14.91 -11.70
CA ALA A 379 2.85 15.92 -12.60
C ALA A 379 3.51 17.29 -12.44
N ASN A 380 3.80 17.70 -11.19
CA ASN A 380 4.52 18.94 -10.93
C ASN A 380 5.91 18.93 -11.59
N GLY A 381 6.66 17.83 -11.48
CA GLY A 381 7.92 17.65 -12.20
C GLY A 381 7.75 17.72 -13.73
N MET A 382 6.72 17.06 -14.28
CA MET A 382 6.41 17.07 -15.71
C MET A 382 6.09 18.48 -16.24
N THR A 383 5.34 19.29 -15.49
CA THR A 383 4.99 20.65 -15.92
C THR A 383 6.22 21.54 -16.11
N LEU A 384 7.22 21.44 -15.22
CA LEU A 384 8.46 22.21 -15.31
C LEU A 384 9.24 21.89 -16.60
N TRP A 385 9.41 20.60 -16.91
CA TRP A 385 10.07 20.17 -18.14
C TRP A 385 9.26 20.52 -19.40
N SER A 386 7.94 20.46 -19.31
CA SER A 386 7.04 20.84 -20.40
C SER A 386 7.10 22.35 -20.71
N ILE A 387 7.28 23.20 -19.68
CA ILE A 387 7.54 24.64 -19.85
C ILE A 387 8.86 24.85 -20.60
N ALA A 388 9.92 24.13 -20.22
CA ALA A 388 11.21 24.23 -20.90
C ALA A 388 11.12 23.82 -22.38
N VAL A 389 10.47 22.69 -22.68
CA VAL A 389 10.22 22.23 -24.07
C VAL A 389 9.42 23.27 -24.86
N THR A 390 8.39 23.86 -24.25
CA THR A 390 7.58 24.91 -24.87
C THR A 390 8.42 26.15 -25.16
N ALA A 391 9.26 26.59 -24.22
CA ALA A 391 10.14 27.74 -24.37
C ALA A 391 11.15 27.55 -25.51
N VAL A 392 11.75 26.35 -25.63
CA VAL A 392 12.63 25.98 -26.75
C VAL A 392 11.87 26.04 -28.08
N GLY A 393 10.64 25.54 -28.12
CA GLY A 393 9.77 25.61 -29.31
C GLY A 393 9.46 27.05 -29.73
N ILE A 394 9.09 27.92 -28.77
CA ILE A 394 8.84 29.36 -29.01
C ILE A 394 10.09 30.03 -29.56
N PHE A 395 11.25 29.76 -28.95
CA PHE A 395 12.53 30.31 -29.42
C PHE A 395 12.85 29.88 -30.85
N ALA A 396 12.64 28.61 -31.20
CA ALA A 396 12.85 28.11 -32.56
C ALA A 396 11.93 28.80 -33.59
N ILE A 397 10.65 29.01 -33.26
CA ILE A 397 9.70 29.75 -34.11
C ILE A 397 10.15 31.21 -34.29
N PHE A 398 10.63 31.85 -33.20
CA PHE A 398 11.09 33.22 -33.24
C PHE A 398 12.38 33.37 -34.08
N ALA A 399 13.37 32.51 -33.85
CA ALA A 399 14.62 32.47 -34.61
C ALA A 399 14.38 32.23 -36.11
N ALA A 400 13.36 31.43 -36.47
CA ALA A 400 12.98 31.19 -37.87
C ALA A 400 12.59 32.47 -38.64
N ARG A 401 12.15 33.54 -37.94
CA ARG A 401 11.82 34.83 -38.57
C ARG A 401 13.04 35.58 -39.05
N PHE A 402 14.19 35.38 -38.40
CA PHE A 402 15.45 36.07 -38.72
C PHE A 402 16.28 35.33 -39.77
N LEU A 403 15.91 34.12 -40.16
CA LEU A 403 16.62 33.36 -41.19
C LEU A 403 16.37 33.95 -42.60
N PRO A 404 17.42 34.07 -43.45
CA PRO A 404 17.28 34.59 -44.80
C PRO A 404 16.34 33.71 -45.62
N ALA A 405 15.45 34.34 -46.40
CA ALA A 405 14.73 33.64 -47.44
C ALA A 405 15.69 33.48 -48.61
N GLU A 406 16.45 32.39 -48.67
CA GLU A 406 17.25 32.10 -49.86
C GLU A 406 16.31 31.89 -51.05
N HIS A 407 16.17 32.94 -51.86
CA HIS A 407 15.78 32.82 -53.25
C HIS A 407 16.91 32.06 -53.93
N LEU A 408 16.72 30.75 -54.14
CA LEU A 408 17.42 30.05 -55.21
C LEU A 408 17.00 30.73 -56.52
N ARG A 409 17.70 31.81 -56.87
CA ARG A 409 17.71 32.37 -58.21
C ARG A 409 18.15 31.24 -59.12
N GLY A 410 17.19 30.68 -59.84
CA GLY A 410 17.46 29.86 -61.00
C GLY A 410 18.48 30.59 -61.86
N THR A 411 19.51 29.85 -62.22
CA THR A 411 20.36 30.06 -63.39
C THR A 411 19.54 30.66 -64.53
N GLN A 412 19.63 31.97 -64.75
CA GLN A 412 19.28 32.55 -66.03
C GLN A 412 20.31 32.05 -67.04
N LEU A 413 19.92 31.06 -67.85
CA LEU A 413 20.58 30.74 -69.10
C LEU A 413 20.59 32.02 -69.96
N PRO A 414 21.74 32.45 -70.50
CA PRO A 414 21.78 33.58 -71.42
C PRO A 414 21.00 33.20 -72.69
N THR A 415 19.91 33.92 -72.94
CA THR A 415 19.20 33.92 -74.22
C THR A 415 20.16 34.29 -75.34
N ALA A 416 20.37 33.34 -76.25
CA ALA A 416 21.04 33.56 -77.52
C ALA A 416 20.25 34.59 -78.34
N ALA A 417 20.88 35.72 -78.69
CA ALA A 417 20.35 36.67 -79.66
C ALA A 417 20.79 36.25 -81.07
N SER A 418 19.83 35.90 -81.92
CA SER A 418 20.01 35.56 -83.33
C SER A 418 19.33 36.58 -84.24
N GLY A 419 20.12 37.47 -84.85
CA GLY A 419 19.97 38.17 -86.16
C GLY A 419 18.74 39.05 -86.45
N PRO A 420 18.65 39.65 -87.65
CA PRO A 420 19.64 40.45 -88.39
C PRO A 420 19.08 41.85 -88.75
N SER A 421 19.93 42.85 -89.06
CA SER A 421 19.48 44.07 -89.76
C SER A 421 20.12 44.17 -91.14
N ASN A 422 19.27 44.03 -92.17
CA ASN A 422 19.47 44.65 -93.47
C ASN A 422 19.14 46.14 -93.33
N ASP A 423 20.08 47.01 -93.67
CA ASP A 423 19.99 48.02 -94.75
C ASP A 423 21.27 48.88 -94.76
#